data_AF-A0A0G0WHV3-F1
#
_entry.id   AF-A0A0G0WHV3-F1
#
_cell.length_a   1.000
_cell.length_b   1.000
_cell.length_c   1.000
_cell.angle_alpha   90.00
_cell.angle_beta   90.00
_cell.angle_gamma   90.00
#
_symmetry.space_group_name_H-M   'P 1'
#
loop_
_entity.id
_entity.type
_entity.pdbx_description
1 polymer ?
#
loop_
_entity_poly.entity_id
_entity_poly.type
_entity_poly.pdbx_seq_one_letter_code
_entity_poly.pdbx_strand_id
1 'polypeptide(L)'
;MFFSPYGKERLAPRAGAIDFRANRLKVEDTMGKYDEWSRGDDEALLNRLGIETARRIAKGELQVQFANGMAVVKPAIVSLFDKHGRRIPPEGLKSLVADANQDFCLKQPKLDYGRLIARAVEFLQQGPIMSAAEFEARSNAILKQIKSDKQLVNLLKGVYLPIVLPQMAGNDYGQMLGEVFLTAVERSYTTTFTDRSFNNYQRGELTGKITIAVGVRHEQLIAKMAVGSVVGIYFPTALHGFSIPAAREQMASLPDNVILSGGLDIAVAMAMYPEILAHDFNTPGLDMAALQFGSADYSLFFNAFDSRLRFIRRGLGAYGYFSGGLLLLG
;
A
#
# COMPACT_ATOMS: atom_id res chain seq x y z
N MET A 1 38.20 12.90 -7.67
CA MET A 1 37.70 14.28 -7.85
C MET A 1 36.48 14.45 -6.95
N PHE A 2 36.64 15.19 -5.86
CA PHE A 2 35.56 15.65 -4.99
C PHE A 2 35.03 16.96 -5.55
N PHE A 3 33.72 17.12 -5.75
CA PHE A 3 33.08 18.44 -5.79
C PHE A 3 31.62 18.36 -5.30
N SER A 4 31.40 19.05 -4.18
CA SER A 4 30.12 19.63 -3.74
C SER A 4 29.99 21.02 -4.36
N PRO A 5 28.76 21.53 -4.58
CA PRO A 5 28.54 22.93 -4.20
C PRO A 5 27.16 23.17 -3.57
N TYR A 6 27.15 23.34 -2.24
CA TYR A 6 26.20 24.24 -1.58
C TYR A 6 26.73 25.67 -1.70
N GLY A 7 26.00 26.52 -2.42
CA GLY A 7 26.21 27.97 -2.42
C GLY A 7 25.43 28.60 -1.27
N LYS A 8 26.17 29.25 -0.34
CA LYS A 8 25.64 30.16 0.68
C LYS A 8 25.39 31.52 0.03
N GLU A 9 24.17 32.04 0.12
CA GLU A 9 23.93 33.48 0.03
C GLU A 9 23.43 34.02 1.38
N ARG A 10 24.22 34.96 1.92
CA ARG A 10 23.87 35.84 3.02
C ARG A 10 23.02 36.98 2.47
N LEU A 11 21.85 37.22 3.05
CA LEU A 11 21.21 38.53 3.04
C LEU A 11 20.86 38.91 4.48
N ALA A 12 21.58 39.92 4.98
CA ALA A 12 21.33 40.61 6.25
C ALA A 12 20.32 41.76 6.03
N PRO A 13 19.75 42.33 7.09
CA PRO A 13 18.35 42.75 7.15
C PRO A 13 18.11 44.17 6.60
N ARG A 14 16.95 44.41 5.99
CA ARG A 14 16.41 45.76 5.84
C ARG A 14 15.30 45.96 6.87
N ALA A 15 15.59 46.83 7.82
CA ALA A 15 14.65 47.40 8.75
C ALA A 15 13.52 48.13 8.00
N GLY A 16 12.29 47.82 8.36
CA GLY A 16 11.09 48.58 8.04
C GLY A 16 10.19 48.52 9.27
N ALA A 17 9.81 49.68 9.79
CA ALA A 17 9.22 49.89 11.10
C ALA A 17 7.97 49.03 11.38
N ILE A 18 7.85 48.55 12.62
CA ILE A 18 6.64 47.95 13.17
C ILE A 18 5.78 49.10 13.73
N ASP A 19 4.64 49.36 13.10
CA ASP A 19 3.59 50.21 13.68
C ASP A 19 2.51 49.31 14.31
N PHE A 20 2.38 49.37 15.63
CA PHE A 20 1.44 48.61 16.44
C PHE A 20 0.07 49.32 16.55
N ARG A 21 -0.55 49.72 15.44
CA ARG A 21 -1.94 50.23 15.46
C ARG A 21 -2.70 49.95 14.16
N ALA A 22 -3.18 48.71 13.99
CA ALA A 22 -4.46 48.37 13.34
C ALA A 22 -4.61 46.85 13.10
N ASN A 23 -4.81 46.06 14.17
CA ASN A 23 -5.36 44.71 14.02
C ASN A 23 -6.89 44.79 13.87
N ARG A 24 -7.36 45.25 12.70
CA ARG A 24 -8.64 44.81 12.16
C ARG A 24 -8.32 44.01 10.90
N LEU A 25 -8.33 42.69 11.02
CA LEU A 25 -8.53 41.82 9.87
C LEU A 25 -9.79 42.31 9.15
N LYS A 26 -9.62 43.01 8.03
CA LYS A 26 -10.68 43.14 7.04
C LYS A 26 -10.88 41.75 6.47
N VAL A 27 -11.82 41.03 7.07
CA VAL A 27 -12.49 39.94 6.36
C VAL A 27 -13.27 40.64 5.26
N GLU A 28 -12.79 40.54 4.03
CA GLU A 28 -13.58 40.93 2.87
C GLU A 28 -14.91 40.17 2.94
N ASP A 29 -16.02 40.92 2.94
CA ASP A 29 -17.38 40.40 2.82
C ASP A 29 -17.48 39.59 1.53
N THR A 30 -17.22 38.30 1.64
CA THR A 30 -17.71 37.34 0.68
C THR A 30 -19.15 37.06 1.08
N MET A 31 -20.06 37.92 0.61
CA MET A 31 -21.50 37.63 0.55
C MET A 31 -21.69 36.31 -0.20
N GLY A 32 -21.73 35.22 0.56
CA GLY A 32 -21.82 33.87 0.04
C GLY A 32 -23.27 33.45 -0.05
N LYS A 33 -23.86 33.48 -1.25
CA LYS A 33 -24.96 32.63 -1.76
C LYS A 33 -26.27 32.46 -0.95
N TYR A 34 -26.40 33.02 0.25
CA TYR A 34 -27.50 32.83 1.19
C TYR A 34 -27.86 34.17 1.84
N ASP A 35 -28.64 34.98 1.14
CA ASP A 35 -28.96 36.39 1.50
C ASP A 35 -29.78 36.56 2.81
N GLU A 36 -30.22 35.46 3.44
CA GLU A 36 -31.01 35.46 4.68
C GLU A 36 -30.20 35.07 5.94
N TRP A 37 -28.92 34.73 5.80
CA TRP A 37 -28.11 34.20 6.90
C TRP A 37 -27.15 35.27 7.44
N SER A 38 -27.29 35.64 8.73
CA SER A 38 -26.44 36.66 9.34
C SER A 38 -25.18 36.06 9.96
N ARG A 39 -24.14 36.90 10.16
CA ARG A 39 -22.94 36.51 10.91
C ARG A 39 -23.24 36.06 12.35
N GLY A 40 -24.32 36.57 12.95
CA GLY A 40 -24.78 36.12 14.27
C GLY A 40 -25.32 34.69 14.24
N ASP A 41 -25.93 34.28 13.12
CA ASP A 41 -26.41 32.91 12.92
C ASP A 41 -25.26 31.93 12.73
N ASP A 42 -24.17 32.34 12.08
CA ASP A 42 -22.92 31.57 12.00
C ASP A 42 -22.31 31.32 13.39
N GLU A 43 -22.18 32.36 14.21
CA GLU A 43 -21.65 32.24 15.57
C GLU A 43 -22.53 31.36 16.45
N ALA A 44 -23.85 31.50 16.36
CA ALA A 44 -24.80 30.67 17.09
C ALA A 44 -24.71 29.18 16.68
N LEU A 45 -24.56 28.89 15.38
CA LEU A 45 -24.38 27.53 14.87
C LEU A 45 -23.05 26.92 15.33
N LEU A 46 -21.94 27.66 15.21
CA LEU A 46 -20.62 27.22 15.64
C LEU A 46 -20.55 26.94 17.14
N ASN A 47 -21.20 27.76 17.96
CA ASN A 47 -21.30 27.54 19.41
C ASN A 47 -22.09 26.27 19.76
N ARG A 48 -23.12 25.93 18.98
CA ARG A 48 -23.91 24.70 19.18
C ARG A 48 -23.17 23.44 18.72
N LEU A 49 -22.43 23.51 17.62
CA LEU A 49 -21.66 22.39 17.09
C LEU A 49 -20.35 22.14 17.86
N GLY A 50 -19.77 23.20 18.41
CA GLY A 50 -18.39 23.24 18.87
C GLY A 50 -17.41 23.44 17.70
N ILE A 51 -16.42 24.31 17.89
CA ILE A 51 -15.44 24.70 16.86
C ILE A 51 -14.72 23.48 16.27
N GLU A 52 -14.39 22.49 17.10
CA GLU A 52 -13.70 21.28 16.64
C GLU A 52 -14.57 20.43 15.73
N THR A 53 -15.82 20.16 16.12
CA THR A 53 -16.79 19.45 15.28
C THR A 53 -17.03 20.19 13.96
N ALA A 54 -17.19 21.51 14.01
CA ALA A 54 -17.40 22.34 12.82
C ALA A 54 -16.20 22.27 11.87
N ARG A 55 -14.96 22.30 12.38
CA ARG A 55 -13.75 22.10 11.56
C ARG A 55 -13.71 20.73 10.91
N ARG A 56 -14.07 19.68 11.66
CA ARG A 56 -14.11 18.30 11.15
C ARG A 56 -15.20 18.10 10.09
N ILE A 57 -16.37 18.74 10.25
CA ILE A 57 -17.41 18.80 9.21
C ILE A 57 -16.87 19.54 7.97
N ALA A 58 -16.24 20.71 8.15
CA ALA A 58 -15.70 21.50 7.05
C ALA A 58 -14.57 20.78 6.27
N LYS A 59 -13.76 19.98 6.96
CA LYS A 59 -12.74 19.10 6.37
C LYS A 59 -13.33 17.83 5.72
N GLY A 60 -14.64 17.59 5.86
CA GLY A 60 -15.32 16.41 5.32
C GLY A 60 -15.09 15.12 6.12
N GLU A 61 -14.57 15.21 7.34
CA GLU A 61 -14.35 14.07 8.25
C GLU A 61 -15.62 13.61 8.96
N LEU A 62 -16.59 14.52 9.09
CA LEU A 62 -17.91 14.28 9.65
C LEU A 62 -18.97 14.63 8.61
N GLN A 63 -19.99 13.77 8.49
CA GLN A 63 -21.17 14.04 7.68
C GLN A 63 -22.36 14.34 8.58
N VAL A 64 -23.12 15.37 8.20
CA VAL A 64 -24.39 15.71 8.84
C VAL A 64 -25.51 15.04 8.04
N GLN A 65 -26.28 14.17 8.69
CA GLN A 65 -27.49 13.56 8.14
C GLN A 65 -28.70 14.04 8.92
N PHE A 66 -29.76 14.44 8.22
CA PHE A 66 -31.02 14.76 8.86
C PHE A 66 -31.89 13.50 8.94
N ALA A 67 -32.25 13.10 10.15
CA ALA A 67 -33.14 11.97 10.41
C ALA A 67 -34.11 12.33 11.52
N ASN A 68 -35.42 12.11 11.29
CA ASN A 68 -36.50 12.40 12.26
C ASN A 68 -36.47 13.84 12.81
N GLY A 69 -36.17 14.82 11.96
CA GLY A 69 -36.10 16.24 12.37
C GLY A 69 -34.85 16.61 13.17
N MET A 70 -33.89 15.69 13.35
CA MET A 70 -32.62 15.94 14.05
C MET A 70 -31.43 15.84 13.09
N ALA A 71 -30.45 16.72 13.26
CA ALA A 71 -29.14 16.62 12.60
C ALA A 71 -28.27 15.63 13.37
N VAL A 72 -27.92 14.51 12.73
CA VAL A 72 -27.02 13.49 13.27
C VAL A 72 -25.66 13.66 12.62
N VAL A 73 -24.66 14.00 13.42
CA VAL A 73 -23.27 14.07 12.98
C VAL A 73 -22.65 12.68 13.11
N LYS A 74 -22.25 12.08 11.99
CA LYS A 74 -21.56 10.78 11.97
C LYS A 74 -20.18 10.96 11.35
N PRO A 75 -19.21 10.08 11.65
CA PRO A 75 -18.01 9.97 10.84
C PRO A 75 -18.38 9.89 9.37
N ALA A 76 -17.81 10.76 8.55
CA ALA A 76 -17.89 10.59 7.12
C ALA A 76 -17.28 9.24 6.78
N ILE A 77 -17.94 8.46 5.92
CA ILE A 77 -17.29 7.27 5.38
C ILE A 77 -16.25 7.78 4.38
N VAL A 78 -15.05 8.06 4.88
CA VAL A 78 -13.92 8.54 4.09
C VAL A 78 -13.29 7.33 3.42
N SER A 79 -13.11 7.42 2.10
CA SER A 79 -12.33 6.42 1.38
C SER A 79 -10.91 6.40 1.93
N LEU A 80 -10.38 5.22 2.22
CA LEU A 80 -9.01 5.08 2.70
C LEU A 80 -7.99 5.16 1.56
N PHE A 81 -8.46 5.01 0.31
CA PHE A 81 -7.65 5.02 -0.89
C PHE A 81 -8.10 6.14 -1.85
N ASP A 82 -7.14 6.75 -2.54
CA ASP A 82 -7.40 7.81 -3.51
C ASP A 82 -7.94 7.26 -4.84
N LYS A 83 -8.13 8.14 -5.82
CA LYS A 83 -8.65 7.77 -7.15
C LYS A 83 -7.73 6.84 -7.96
N HIS A 84 -6.50 6.61 -7.51
CA HIS A 84 -5.51 5.72 -8.12
C HIS A 84 -5.32 4.42 -7.30
N GLY A 85 -6.11 4.22 -6.24
CA GLY A 85 -5.98 3.08 -5.35
C GLY A 85 -4.79 3.14 -4.40
N ARG A 86 -4.15 4.32 -4.27
CA ARG A 86 -3.07 4.54 -3.31
C ARG A 86 -3.65 4.97 -1.97
N ARG A 87 -3.07 4.48 -0.86
CA ARG A 87 -3.46 4.84 0.50
C ARG A 87 -3.34 6.34 0.71
N ILE A 88 -4.41 6.95 1.22
CA ILE A 88 -4.40 8.32 1.72
C ILE A 88 -3.73 8.29 3.10
N PRO A 89 -2.60 8.97 3.32
CA PRO A 89 -1.97 9.03 4.64
C PRO A 89 -2.96 9.55 5.70
N PRO A 90 -3.15 8.85 6.83
CA PRO A 90 -3.95 9.35 7.93
C PRO A 90 -3.27 10.56 8.59
N GLU A 91 -4.06 11.39 9.25
CA GLU A 91 -3.52 12.49 10.06
C GLU A 91 -2.63 11.93 11.18
N GLY A 92 -1.52 12.61 11.47
CA GLY A 92 -0.59 12.23 12.53
C GLY A 92 0.38 11.11 12.17
N LEU A 93 0.44 10.68 10.89
CA LEU A 93 1.46 9.74 10.41
C LEU A 93 2.86 10.30 10.68
N LYS A 94 3.68 9.56 11.43
CA LYS A 94 5.02 10.02 11.84
C LYS A 94 6.12 9.62 10.86
N SER A 95 5.97 8.44 10.27
CA SER A 95 6.96 7.87 9.36
C SER A 95 6.95 8.55 8.00
N LEU A 96 8.09 8.50 7.30
CA LEU A 96 8.29 9.21 6.04
C LEU A 96 7.41 8.65 4.91
N VAL A 97 6.84 9.55 4.11
CA VAL A 97 6.15 9.25 2.85
C VAL A 97 6.71 10.18 1.79
N ALA A 98 7.15 9.61 0.68
CA ALA A 98 7.50 10.34 -0.53
C ALA A 98 6.30 10.41 -1.48
N ASP A 99 6.31 11.40 -2.36
CA ASP A 99 5.38 11.43 -3.48
C ASP A 99 5.63 10.22 -4.38
N ALA A 100 4.55 9.57 -4.82
CA ALA A 100 4.65 8.47 -5.76
C ALA A 100 5.15 8.98 -7.12
N ASN A 101 6.25 8.42 -7.61
CA ASN A 101 6.77 8.72 -8.92
C ASN A 101 5.90 8.02 -9.97
N GLN A 102 5.23 8.81 -10.80
CA GLN A 102 4.30 8.32 -11.81
C GLN A 102 4.99 7.59 -12.97
N ASP A 103 6.30 7.80 -13.16
CA ASP A 103 7.09 7.06 -14.16
C ASP A 103 7.21 5.58 -13.78
N PHE A 104 7.04 5.24 -12.50
CA PHE A 104 7.06 3.87 -12.02
C PHE A 104 5.62 3.39 -11.84
N CYS A 105 5.07 2.70 -12.81
CA CYS A 105 3.66 2.33 -12.78
C CYS A 105 3.40 0.92 -13.30
N LEU A 106 2.33 0.32 -12.80
CA LEU A 106 1.86 -0.99 -13.23
C LEU A 106 0.59 -0.83 -14.05
N LYS A 107 0.39 -1.72 -15.02
CA LYS A 107 -0.84 -1.80 -15.81
C LYS A 107 -1.65 -3.00 -15.36
N GLN A 108 -2.95 -2.80 -15.15
CA GLN A 108 -3.86 -3.89 -14.79
C GLN A 108 -3.88 -4.94 -15.93
N PRO A 109 -3.50 -6.20 -15.67
CA PRO A 109 -3.59 -7.23 -16.69
C PRO A 109 -5.03 -7.67 -16.92
N LYS A 110 -5.29 -8.25 -18.09
CA LYS A 110 -6.49 -9.07 -18.30
C LYS A 110 -6.37 -10.32 -17.42
N LEU A 111 -7.42 -10.59 -16.64
CA LEU A 111 -7.45 -11.74 -15.75
C LEU A 111 -7.82 -13.01 -16.55
N ASP A 112 -6.97 -14.03 -16.44
CA ASP A 112 -7.20 -15.37 -16.96
C ASP A 112 -6.86 -16.37 -15.85
N TYR A 113 -7.87 -16.75 -15.07
CA TYR A 113 -7.70 -17.59 -13.89
C TYR A 113 -7.14 -18.99 -14.23
N GLY A 114 -7.47 -19.52 -15.41
CA GLY A 114 -6.94 -20.81 -15.89
C GLY A 114 -5.44 -20.74 -16.13
N ARG A 115 -4.97 -19.73 -16.88
CA ARG A 115 -3.55 -19.49 -17.11
C ARG A 115 -2.79 -19.24 -15.81
N LEU A 116 -3.38 -18.47 -14.90
CA LEU A 116 -2.76 -18.09 -13.62
C LEU A 116 -2.56 -19.29 -12.69
N ILE A 117 -3.58 -20.15 -12.56
CA ILE A 117 -3.47 -21.41 -11.81
C ILE A 117 -2.43 -22.33 -12.44
N ALA A 118 -2.43 -22.47 -13.77
CA ALA A 118 -1.45 -23.32 -14.46
C ALA A 118 -0.02 -22.86 -14.16
N ARG A 119 0.26 -21.55 -14.22
CA ARG A 119 1.57 -20.99 -13.83
C ARG A 119 1.91 -21.25 -12.37
N ALA A 120 0.96 -21.04 -11.46
CA ALA A 120 1.20 -21.29 -10.04
C ALA A 120 1.58 -22.74 -9.78
N VAL A 121 0.85 -23.70 -10.36
CA VAL A 121 1.15 -25.14 -10.27
C VAL A 121 2.51 -25.47 -10.89
N GLU A 122 2.78 -24.97 -12.09
CA GLU A 122 4.00 -25.25 -12.84
C GLU A 122 5.26 -24.79 -12.11
N PHE A 123 5.25 -23.57 -11.55
CA PHE A 123 6.45 -22.97 -10.99
C PHE A 123 6.61 -23.20 -9.49
N LEU A 124 5.52 -23.24 -8.71
CA LEU A 124 5.62 -23.51 -7.27
C LEU A 124 5.97 -24.98 -7.02
N GLN A 125 5.36 -25.92 -7.77
CA GLN A 125 5.60 -27.37 -7.62
C GLN A 125 5.49 -27.85 -6.16
N GLN A 126 4.60 -27.24 -5.38
CA GLN A 126 4.43 -27.50 -3.95
C GLN A 126 2.96 -27.52 -3.58
N GLY A 127 2.63 -28.45 -2.69
CA GLY A 127 1.34 -28.55 -2.01
C GLY A 127 0.12 -28.71 -2.93
N PRO A 128 -1.04 -29.06 -2.36
CA PRO A 128 -2.31 -28.91 -3.06
C PRO A 128 -2.58 -27.45 -3.44
N ILE A 129 -2.97 -27.23 -4.70
CA ILE A 129 -3.53 -25.97 -5.21
C ILE A 129 -4.95 -26.25 -5.69
N MET A 130 -5.88 -25.34 -5.38
CA MET A 130 -7.28 -25.44 -5.79
C MET A 130 -7.47 -25.45 -7.31
N SER A 131 -8.68 -25.80 -7.75
CA SER A 131 -9.03 -25.72 -9.17
C SER A 131 -9.13 -24.27 -9.68
N ALA A 132 -9.03 -24.07 -10.99
CA ALA A 132 -9.21 -22.75 -11.60
C ALA A 132 -10.60 -22.15 -11.34
N ALA A 133 -11.65 -22.98 -11.35
CA ALA A 133 -13.01 -22.54 -11.05
C ALA A 133 -13.17 -22.08 -9.59
N GLU A 134 -12.55 -22.80 -8.65
CA GLU A 134 -12.54 -22.40 -7.24
C GLU A 134 -11.75 -21.10 -7.03
N PHE A 135 -10.59 -20.96 -7.67
CA PHE A 135 -9.78 -19.75 -7.62
C PHE A 135 -10.52 -18.53 -8.14
N GLU A 136 -11.19 -18.65 -9.29
CA GLU A 136 -12.02 -17.59 -9.85
C GLU A 136 -13.18 -17.23 -8.92
N ALA A 137 -13.92 -18.22 -8.41
CA ALA A 137 -15.06 -17.99 -7.53
C ALA A 137 -14.65 -17.26 -6.24
N ARG A 138 -13.58 -17.71 -5.58
CA ARG A 138 -13.06 -17.09 -4.34
C ARG A 138 -12.48 -15.70 -4.59
N SER A 139 -11.76 -15.51 -5.70
CA SER A 139 -11.26 -14.18 -6.10
C SER A 139 -12.39 -13.19 -6.31
N ASN A 140 -13.42 -13.59 -7.05
CA ASN A 140 -14.60 -12.76 -7.31
C ASN A 140 -15.39 -12.45 -6.03
N ALA A 141 -15.41 -13.37 -5.05
CA ALA A 141 -16.02 -13.11 -3.74
C ALA A 141 -15.28 -12.00 -2.98
N ILE A 142 -13.95 -12.02 -2.94
CA ILE A 142 -13.14 -10.95 -2.31
C ILE A 142 -13.36 -9.62 -3.03
N LEU A 143 -13.29 -9.61 -4.37
CA LEU A 143 -13.53 -8.41 -5.17
C LEU A 143 -14.91 -7.81 -4.93
N LYS A 144 -15.94 -8.66 -4.77
CA LYS A 144 -17.31 -8.22 -4.42
C LYS A 144 -17.37 -7.59 -3.03
N GLN A 145 -16.68 -8.15 -2.04
CA GLN A 145 -16.59 -7.57 -0.69
C GLN A 145 -15.93 -6.19 -0.74
N ILE A 146 -14.79 -6.05 -1.41
CA ILE A 146 -14.09 -4.76 -1.57
C ILE A 146 -14.99 -3.74 -2.27
N LYS A 147 -15.71 -4.16 -3.31
CA LYS A 147 -16.62 -3.27 -4.05
C LYS A 147 -17.80 -2.78 -3.19
N SER A 148 -18.23 -3.57 -2.21
CA SER A 148 -19.30 -3.20 -1.28
C SER A 148 -18.82 -2.35 -0.10
N ASP A 149 -17.52 -2.31 0.16
CA ASP A 149 -16.92 -1.53 1.24
C ASP A 149 -16.51 -0.14 0.75
N LYS A 150 -17.18 0.89 1.24
CA LYS A 150 -16.93 2.29 0.87
C LYS A 150 -15.54 2.81 1.27
N GLN A 151 -14.90 2.22 2.27
CA GLN A 151 -13.53 2.57 2.68
C GLN A 151 -12.49 1.96 1.73
N LEU A 152 -12.77 0.77 1.18
CA LEU A 152 -11.84 -0.02 0.38
C LEU A 152 -12.12 0.03 -1.13
N VAL A 153 -13.29 0.45 -1.58
CA VAL A 153 -13.70 0.38 -3.00
C VAL A 153 -12.70 1.04 -3.95
N ASN A 154 -12.04 2.11 -3.51
CA ASN A 154 -11.04 2.81 -4.31
C ASN A 154 -9.73 2.02 -4.48
N LEU A 155 -9.47 1.01 -3.65
CA LEU A 155 -8.34 0.10 -3.83
C LEU A 155 -8.42 -0.61 -5.20
N LEU A 156 -9.63 -0.89 -5.71
CA LEU A 156 -9.88 -1.45 -7.05
C LEU A 156 -9.65 -0.45 -8.21
N LYS A 157 -9.30 0.81 -7.91
CA LYS A 157 -8.87 1.80 -8.90
C LYS A 157 -7.37 1.69 -9.21
N GLY A 158 -6.61 1.05 -8.32
CA GLY A 158 -5.22 0.67 -8.57
C GLY A 158 -5.12 -0.70 -9.24
N VAL A 159 -3.88 -1.18 -9.41
CA VAL A 159 -3.64 -2.54 -9.90
C VAL A 159 -3.97 -3.55 -8.79
N TYR A 160 -4.70 -4.59 -9.15
CA TYR A 160 -5.05 -5.70 -8.28
C TYR A 160 -4.83 -7.03 -8.99
N LEU A 161 -4.21 -7.97 -8.27
CA LEU A 161 -3.74 -9.23 -8.82
C LEU A 161 -4.27 -10.37 -7.95
N PRO A 162 -5.25 -11.15 -8.45
CA PRO A 162 -5.61 -12.41 -7.81
C PRO A 162 -4.42 -13.35 -7.76
N ILE A 163 -4.09 -13.86 -6.57
CA ILE A 163 -3.00 -14.80 -6.36
C ILE A 163 -3.51 -16.04 -5.63
N VAL A 164 -2.82 -17.17 -5.86
CA VAL A 164 -3.09 -18.42 -5.17
C VAL A 164 -1.83 -18.93 -4.53
N LEU A 165 -1.89 -19.23 -3.23
CA LEU A 165 -0.81 -19.88 -2.49
C LEU A 165 -1.18 -21.34 -2.21
N PRO A 166 -0.22 -22.28 -2.34
CA PRO A 166 -0.46 -23.69 -2.05
C PRO A 166 -0.69 -23.90 -0.57
N GLN A 167 -1.35 -25.02 -0.24
CA GLN A 167 -1.36 -25.50 1.14
C GLN A 167 0.06 -25.93 1.54
N MET A 168 0.60 -25.29 2.57
CA MET A 168 1.92 -25.59 3.11
C MET A 168 1.96 -25.29 4.60
N ALA A 169 2.50 -26.22 5.38
CA ALA A 169 2.90 -25.99 6.76
C ALA A 169 4.43 -25.84 6.81
N GLY A 170 4.91 -24.79 7.46
CA GLY A 170 6.33 -24.54 7.62
C GLY A 170 6.59 -23.67 8.84
N ASN A 171 7.66 -24.00 9.57
CA ASN A 171 8.02 -23.30 10.81
C ASN A 171 8.99 -22.14 10.56
N ASP A 172 9.77 -22.18 9.47
CA ASP A 172 10.72 -21.13 9.11
C ASP A 172 10.28 -20.40 7.84
N TYR A 173 10.01 -19.10 7.98
CA TYR A 173 9.57 -18.25 6.87
C TYR A 173 10.65 -18.10 5.80
N GLY A 174 11.91 -17.92 6.24
CA GLY A 174 13.05 -17.72 5.35
C GLY A 174 13.34 -18.93 4.47
N GLN A 175 13.19 -20.12 5.03
CA GLN A 175 13.30 -21.38 4.32
C GLN A 175 12.20 -21.49 3.26
N MET A 176 10.93 -21.29 3.61
CA MET A 176 9.83 -21.31 2.64
C MET A 176 10.06 -20.30 1.52
N LEU A 177 10.37 -19.05 1.87
CA LEU A 177 10.64 -17.99 0.89
C LEU A 177 11.79 -18.39 -0.03
N GLY A 178 12.91 -18.85 0.53
CA GLY A 178 14.12 -19.16 -0.23
C GLY A 178 14.02 -20.39 -1.14
N GLU A 179 13.56 -21.52 -0.59
CA GLU A 179 13.61 -22.83 -1.25
C GLU A 179 12.43 -23.08 -2.19
N VAL A 180 11.28 -22.45 -1.91
CA VAL A 180 10.06 -22.64 -2.70
C VAL A 180 9.79 -21.40 -3.54
N PHE A 181 9.51 -20.29 -2.89
CA PHE A 181 8.92 -19.14 -3.58
C PHE A 181 9.93 -18.41 -4.47
N LEU A 182 11.16 -18.17 -4.00
CA LEU A 182 12.20 -17.54 -4.83
C LEU A 182 12.67 -18.45 -5.96
N THR A 183 12.68 -19.76 -5.75
CA THR A 183 12.94 -20.74 -6.82
C THR A 183 11.83 -20.72 -7.87
N ALA A 184 10.57 -20.60 -7.46
CA ALA A 184 9.44 -20.44 -8.37
C ALA A 184 9.53 -19.12 -9.17
N VAL A 185 9.91 -18.01 -8.51
CA VAL A 185 10.16 -16.74 -9.18
C VAL A 185 11.28 -16.85 -10.21
N GLU A 186 12.41 -17.47 -9.86
CA GLU A 186 13.55 -17.68 -10.76
C GLU A 186 13.13 -18.43 -12.04
N ARG A 187 12.43 -19.55 -11.88
CA ARG A 187 11.92 -20.36 -13.01
C ARG A 187 10.95 -19.56 -13.86
N SER A 188 9.91 -19.01 -13.23
CA SER A 188 8.88 -18.22 -13.91
C SER A 188 9.46 -17.05 -14.70
N TYR A 189 10.39 -16.30 -14.08
CA TYR A 189 11.01 -15.13 -14.69
C TYR A 189 11.90 -15.51 -15.88
N THR A 190 12.78 -16.51 -15.72
CA THR A 190 13.72 -16.93 -16.78
C THR A 190 13.03 -17.66 -17.93
N THR A 191 11.89 -18.31 -17.68
CA THR A 191 11.02 -18.84 -18.74
C THR A 191 10.31 -17.72 -19.51
N THR A 192 9.84 -16.67 -18.82
CA THR A 192 9.16 -15.54 -19.47
C THR A 192 10.14 -14.63 -20.22
N PHE A 193 11.34 -14.41 -19.68
CA PHE A 193 12.36 -13.52 -20.22
C PHE A 193 13.67 -14.29 -20.47
N THR A 194 13.76 -14.94 -21.62
CA THR A 194 14.84 -15.89 -21.95
C THR A 194 16.23 -15.28 -22.04
N ASP A 195 16.32 -13.95 -22.20
CA ASP A 195 17.56 -13.17 -22.32
C ASP A 195 17.92 -12.41 -21.03
N ARG A 196 17.17 -12.60 -19.94
CA ARG A 196 17.35 -11.88 -18.68
C ARG A 196 17.73 -12.80 -17.53
N SER A 197 18.33 -12.22 -16.49
CA SER A 197 18.80 -12.95 -15.31
C SER A 197 17.99 -12.64 -14.06
N PHE A 198 17.83 -13.64 -13.19
CA PHE A 198 17.34 -13.44 -11.82
C PHE A 198 18.50 -13.47 -10.83
N ASN A 199 18.71 -12.37 -10.12
CA ASN A 199 19.81 -12.21 -9.17
C ASN A 199 19.29 -12.19 -7.75
N ASN A 200 19.35 -13.35 -7.08
CA ASN A 200 19.11 -13.47 -5.65
C ASN A 200 20.39 -13.17 -4.86
N TYR A 201 20.51 -11.94 -4.35
CA TYR A 201 21.66 -11.50 -3.54
C TYR A 201 21.60 -11.98 -2.07
N GLN A 202 20.54 -12.68 -1.67
CA GLN A 202 20.36 -13.25 -0.33
C GLN A 202 20.28 -14.78 -0.38
N ARG A 203 20.78 -15.40 -1.46
CA ARG A 203 20.75 -16.86 -1.64
C ARG A 203 21.51 -17.54 -0.49
N GLY A 204 20.85 -18.45 0.20
CA GLY A 204 21.41 -19.17 1.35
C GLY A 204 21.37 -18.40 2.69
N GLU A 205 20.87 -17.17 2.72
CA GLU A 205 20.95 -16.29 3.89
C GLU A 205 19.62 -16.09 4.63
N LEU A 206 18.51 -16.63 4.12
CA LEU A 206 17.16 -16.29 4.61
C LEU A 206 16.74 -17.07 5.87
N THR A 207 17.11 -18.36 5.94
CA THR A 207 16.69 -19.26 7.02
C THR A 207 17.06 -18.70 8.39
N GLY A 208 16.10 -18.64 9.30
CA GLY A 208 16.26 -18.08 10.65
C GLY A 208 16.48 -16.56 10.72
N LYS A 209 16.50 -15.82 9.60
CA LYS A 209 16.75 -14.37 9.57
C LYS A 209 15.53 -13.52 9.24
N ILE A 210 14.38 -14.13 8.95
CA ILE A 210 13.15 -13.41 8.65
C ILE A 210 12.20 -13.45 9.84
N THR A 211 11.69 -12.27 10.20
CA THR A 211 10.65 -12.12 11.22
C THR A 211 9.50 -11.28 10.66
N ILE A 212 8.26 -11.68 10.96
CA ILE A 212 7.07 -10.88 10.64
C ILE A 212 6.97 -9.75 11.66
N ALA A 213 6.88 -8.52 11.17
CA ALA A 213 6.71 -7.35 12.03
C ALA A 213 5.36 -7.38 12.77
N VAL A 214 5.34 -6.86 14.00
CA VAL A 214 4.12 -6.86 14.83
C VAL A 214 3.04 -5.97 14.23
N GLY A 215 1.78 -6.42 14.29
CA GLY A 215 0.61 -5.64 13.90
C GLY A 215 0.36 -5.54 12.39
N VAL A 216 1.13 -6.27 11.58
CA VAL A 216 1.02 -6.24 10.12
C VAL A 216 0.10 -7.32 9.54
N ARG A 217 -0.36 -8.25 10.39
CA ARG A 217 -1.36 -9.29 10.12
C ARG A 217 -0.93 -10.36 9.11
N HIS A 218 0.35 -10.39 8.70
CA HIS A 218 0.87 -11.34 7.70
C HIS A 218 0.88 -12.79 8.21
N GLU A 219 0.91 -13.00 9.53
CA GLU A 219 0.75 -14.30 10.18
C GLU A 219 -0.58 -14.99 9.82
N GLN A 220 -1.62 -14.23 9.46
CA GLN A 220 -2.91 -14.79 9.04
C GLN A 220 -2.79 -15.58 7.73
N LEU A 221 -1.93 -15.12 6.79
CA LEU A 221 -1.66 -15.85 5.57
C LEU A 221 -1.00 -17.20 5.88
N ILE A 222 0.00 -17.21 6.77
CA ILE A 222 0.73 -18.42 7.16
C ILE A 222 -0.21 -19.42 7.83
N ALA A 223 -1.06 -18.96 8.74
CA ALA A 223 -2.05 -19.80 9.41
C ALA A 223 -3.05 -20.41 8.41
N LYS A 224 -3.54 -19.63 7.43
CA LYS A 224 -4.45 -20.15 6.39
C LYS A 224 -3.76 -21.16 5.47
N MET A 225 -2.51 -20.91 5.06
CA MET A 225 -1.72 -21.82 4.23
C MET A 225 -1.49 -23.18 4.90
N ALA A 226 -1.33 -23.21 6.22
CA ALA A 226 -1.18 -24.46 6.96
C ALA A 226 -2.42 -25.38 6.86
N VAL A 227 -3.61 -24.79 6.68
CA VAL A 227 -4.89 -25.52 6.62
C VAL A 227 -5.28 -25.88 5.19
N GLY A 228 -5.02 -25.01 4.22
CA GLY A 228 -5.43 -25.22 2.84
C GLY A 228 -4.84 -24.20 1.87
N SER A 229 -5.10 -24.38 0.58
CA SER A 229 -4.70 -23.38 -0.41
C SER A 229 -5.47 -22.08 -0.23
N VAL A 230 -4.77 -20.96 -0.43
CA VAL A 230 -5.26 -19.62 -0.09
C VAL A 230 -5.40 -18.78 -1.34
N VAL A 231 -6.56 -18.12 -1.48
CA VAL A 231 -6.75 -17.06 -2.47
C VAL A 231 -6.52 -15.72 -1.79
N GLY A 232 -5.78 -14.84 -2.46
CA GLY A 232 -5.66 -13.45 -2.08
C GLY A 232 -5.82 -12.50 -3.26
N ILE A 233 -6.21 -11.26 -3.00
CA ILE A 233 -6.10 -10.16 -3.96
C ILE A 233 -4.95 -9.27 -3.49
N TYR A 234 -3.87 -9.24 -4.26
CA TYR A 234 -2.67 -8.47 -4.01
C TYR A 234 -2.73 -7.10 -4.69
N PHE A 235 -2.41 -6.05 -3.95
CA PHE A 235 -2.41 -4.66 -4.40
C PHE A 235 -0.98 -4.09 -4.34
N PRO A 236 -0.17 -4.28 -5.40
CA PRO A 236 1.27 -3.98 -5.38
C PRO A 236 1.60 -2.50 -5.13
N THR A 237 0.73 -1.58 -5.54
CA THR A 237 1.00 -0.13 -5.50
C THR A 237 0.16 0.61 -4.46
N ALA A 238 -0.50 -0.11 -3.55
CA ALA A 238 -1.39 0.49 -2.55
C ALA A 238 -0.65 1.45 -1.61
N LEU A 239 0.64 1.21 -1.34
CA LEU A 239 1.48 2.05 -0.46
C LEU A 239 2.66 2.68 -1.21
N HIS A 240 2.44 3.09 -2.47
CA HIS A 240 3.51 3.63 -3.31
C HIS A 240 4.11 4.91 -2.71
N GLY A 241 5.43 4.95 -2.53
CA GLY A 241 6.15 6.08 -1.92
C GLY A 241 6.21 6.05 -0.39
N PHE A 242 5.51 5.13 0.27
CA PHE A 242 5.60 4.99 1.73
C PHE A 242 6.92 4.32 2.10
N SER A 243 7.58 4.82 3.15
CA SER A 243 8.65 4.05 3.81
C SER A 243 8.09 2.75 4.41
N ILE A 244 8.93 1.75 4.64
CA ILE A 244 8.50 0.50 5.29
C ILE A 244 7.88 0.76 6.69
N PRO A 245 8.45 1.63 7.55
CA PRO A 245 7.81 2.03 8.80
C PRO A 245 6.45 2.70 8.58
N ALA A 246 6.33 3.59 7.59
CA ALA A 246 5.04 4.22 7.27
C ALA A 246 4.00 3.20 6.80
N ALA A 247 4.41 2.21 6.01
CA ALA A 247 3.55 1.11 5.57
C ALA A 247 3.03 0.29 6.76
N ARG A 248 3.88 0.00 7.75
CA ARG A 248 3.48 -0.67 8.99
C ARG A 248 2.54 0.19 9.84
N GLU A 249 2.83 1.49 9.95
CA GLU A 249 2.01 2.45 10.70
C GLU A 249 0.59 2.58 10.12
N GLN A 250 0.43 2.41 8.79
CA GLN A 250 -0.90 2.40 8.17
C GLN A 250 -1.84 1.34 8.75
N MET A 251 -1.29 0.19 9.15
CA MET A 251 -2.07 -0.98 9.56
C MET A 251 -2.94 -0.69 10.79
N ALA A 252 -2.54 0.24 11.65
CA ALA A 252 -3.32 0.67 12.80
C ALA A 252 -4.66 1.33 12.43
N SER A 253 -4.77 1.88 11.22
CA SER A 253 -5.96 2.58 10.72
C SER A 253 -6.71 1.83 9.62
N LEU A 254 -6.16 0.70 9.14
CA LEU A 254 -6.75 -0.10 8.08
C LEU A 254 -7.67 -1.19 8.67
N PRO A 255 -8.80 -1.50 8.00
CA PRO A 255 -9.71 -2.57 8.42
C PRO A 255 -8.99 -3.91 8.67
N ASP A 256 -9.48 -4.71 9.61
CA ASP A 256 -8.80 -5.91 10.12
C ASP A 256 -8.56 -7.01 9.08
N ASN A 257 -9.34 -7.00 7.99
CA ASN A 257 -9.19 -7.91 6.86
C ASN A 257 -8.10 -7.49 5.86
N VAL A 258 -7.46 -6.33 6.05
CA VAL A 258 -6.34 -5.87 5.23
C VAL A 258 -5.03 -6.30 5.90
N ILE A 259 -4.18 -6.96 5.12
CA ILE A 259 -2.87 -7.49 5.52
C ILE A 259 -1.78 -6.72 4.79
N LEU A 260 -0.68 -6.41 5.46
CA LEU A 260 0.51 -5.86 4.81
C LEU A 260 1.27 -6.97 4.09
N SER A 261 1.66 -6.74 2.86
CA SER A 261 2.34 -7.77 2.06
C SER A 261 3.75 -8.09 2.56
N GLY A 262 4.10 -9.38 2.47
CA GLY A 262 5.37 -9.95 2.84
C GLY A 262 6.09 -10.62 1.66
N GLY A 263 6.88 -11.64 1.94
CA GLY A 263 7.66 -12.34 0.93
C GLY A 263 6.89 -13.38 0.14
N LEU A 264 6.03 -14.18 0.80
CA LEU A 264 5.37 -15.31 0.13
C LEU A 264 4.32 -14.85 -0.89
N ASP A 265 3.47 -13.90 -0.52
CA ASP A 265 2.43 -13.33 -1.38
C ASP A 265 3.03 -12.54 -2.54
N ILE A 266 4.06 -11.72 -2.29
CA ILE A 266 4.75 -10.99 -3.34
C ILE A 266 5.47 -11.97 -4.28
N ALA A 267 6.19 -12.97 -3.77
CA ALA A 267 6.91 -13.91 -4.61
C ALA A 267 5.97 -14.79 -5.46
N VAL A 268 4.82 -15.22 -4.91
CA VAL A 268 3.85 -15.94 -5.75
C VAL A 268 3.23 -15.02 -6.82
N ALA A 269 2.98 -13.75 -6.48
CA ALA A 269 2.52 -12.78 -7.47
C ALA A 269 3.55 -12.60 -8.59
N MET A 270 4.84 -12.51 -8.25
CA MET A 270 5.94 -12.44 -9.21
C MET A 270 6.00 -13.68 -10.11
N ALA A 271 5.75 -14.88 -9.56
CA ALA A 271 5.71 -16.11 -10.33
C ALA A 271 4.48 -16.18 -11.27
N MET A 272 3.33 -15.64 -10.84
CA MET A 272 2.09 -15.65 -11.63
C MET A 272 2.05 -14.52 -12.68
N TYR A 273 2.72 -13.40 -12.44
CA TYR A 273 2.67 -12.17 -13.24
C TYR A 273 4.06 -11.55 -13.54
N PRO A 274 5.06 -12.31 -14.00
CA PRO A 274 6.39 -11.75 -14.24
C PRO A 274 6.38 -10.63 -15.29
N GLU A 275 5.49 -10.69 -16.28
CA GLU A 275 5.35 -9.66 -17.31
C GLU A 275 4.78 -8.33 -16.78
N ILE A 276 4.16 -8.33 -15.60
CA ILE A 276 3.61 -7.13 -14.95
C ILE A 276 4.55 -6.62 -13.88
N LEU A 277 4.99 -7.52 -13.00
CA LEU A 277 5.74 -7.16 -11.78
C LEU A 277 7.26 -7.18 -11.95
N ALA A 278 7.76 -7.59 -13.13
CA ALA A 278 9.18 -7.61 -13.45
C ALA A 278 9.45 -7.16 -14.90
N HIS A 279 8.65 -6.24 -15.42
CA HIS A 279 8.66 -5.90 -16.84
C HIS A 279 9.93 -5.16 -17.28
N ASP A 280 10.33 -4.13 -16.55
CA ASP A 280 11.40 -3.21 -16.95
C ASP A 280 11.88 -2.34 -15.76
N PHE A 281 12.79 -1.41 -16.01
CA PHE A 281 13.25 -0.45 -15.01
C PHE A 281 12.14 0.43 -14.42
N ASN A 282 11.07 0.70 -15.17
CA ASN A 282 9.94 1.54 -14.76
C ASN A 282 8.87 0.76 -13.97
N THR A 283 9.18 -0.46 -13.56
CA THR A 283 8.35 -1.22 -12.62
C THR A 283 8.69 -0.80 -11.18
N PRO A 284 7.71 -0.41 -10.34
CA PRO A 284 7.97 -0.07 -8.94
C PRO A 284 8.67 -1.22 -8.23
N GLY A 285 9.67 -0.91 -7.42
CA GLY A 285 10.25 -1.94 -6.55
C GLY A 285 9.26 -2.35 -5.46
N LEU A 286 9.18 -3.65 -5.18
CA LEU A 286 8.16 -4.24 -4.32
C LEU A 286 8.74 -4.56 -2.95
N ASP A 287 8.46 -3.69 -1.98
CA ASP A 287 8.94 -3.81 -0.61
C ASP A 287 8.14 -4.89 0.14
N MET A 288 8.85 -5.83 0.77
CA MET A 288 8.26 -6.84 1.66
C MET A 288 8.02 -6.24 3.04
N ALA A 289 7.21 -5.17 3.10
CA ALA A 289 7.09 -4.28 4.26
C ALA A 289 6.64 -4.99 5.55
N ALA A 290 5.95 -6.13 5.45
CA ALA A 290 5.61 -6.97 6.60
C ALA A 290 6.82 -7.65 7.26
N LEU A 291 7.99 -7.69 6.61
CA LEU A 291 9.14 -8.48 7.05
C LEU A 291 10.29 -7.61 7.59
N GLN A 292 10.95 -8.12 8.62
CA GLN A 292 12.29 -7.72 9.06
C GLN A 292 13.31 -8.77 8.62
N PHE A 293 14.52 -8.32 8.26
CA PHE A 293 15.59 -9.20 7.81
C PHE A 293 16.88 -8.98 8.63
N GLY A 294 17.20 -9.93 9.50
CA GLY A 294 18.39 -9.94 10.37
C GLY A 294 18.38 -8.88 11.49
N SER A 295 17.78 -7.71 11.26
CA SER A 295 17.54 -6.67 12.26
C SER A 295 16.25 -5.89 11.92
N ALA A 296 15.88 -4.97 12.82
CA ALA A 296 14.75 -4.08 12.57
C ALA A 296 14.99 -3.06 11.45
N ASP A 297 16.26 -2.80 11.08
CA ASP A 297 16.71 -1.75 10.15
C ASP A 297 16.64 -2.14 8.67
N TYR A 298 16.35 -3.42 8.40
CA TYR A 298 16.32 -3.95 7.06
C TYR A 298 15.05 -4.74 6.79
N SER A 299 14.65 -4.70 5.53
CA SER A 299 13.67 -5.61 4.94
C SER A 299 14.22 -6.14 3.62
N LEU A 300 13.36 -6.76 2.81
CA LEU A 300 13.67 -7.37 1.52
C LEU A 300 12.77 -6.75 0.45
N PHE A 301 13.20 -6.80 -0.80
CA PHE A 301 12.40 -6.31 -1.92
C PHE A 301 12.81 -6.94 -3.25
N PHE A 302 11.90 -6.84 -4.22
CA PHE A 302 12.20 -7.07 -5.63
C PHE A 302 12.44 -5.74 -6.35
N ASN A 303 13.38 -5.74 -7.29
CA ASN A 303 13.64 -4.60 -8.16
C ASN A 303 13.90 -5.05 -9.59
N ALA A 304 13.08 -4.57 -10.52
CA ALA A 304 13.19 -4.90 -11.93
C ALA A 304 14.12 -3.92 -12.66
N PHE A 305 14.78 -4.44 -13.68
CA PHE A 305 15.61 -3.72 -14.63
C PHE A 305 15.38 -4.35 -16.00
N ASP A 306 15.73 -3.63 -17.06
CA ASP A 306 15.53 -4.09 -18.44
C ASP A 306 16.23 -5.43 -18.75
N SER A 307 17.30 -5.77 -18.03
CA SER A 307 18.09 -6.99 -18.23
C SER A 307 18.02 -8.00 -17.09
N ARG A 308 17.39 -7.66 -15.95
CA ARG A 308 17.40 -8.53 -14.77
C ARG A 308 16.34 -8.17 -13.74
N LEU A 309 15.97 -9.17 -12.95
CA LEU A 309 15.24 -9.00 -11.71
C LEU A 309 16.20 -9.22 -10.53
N ARG A 310 16.18 -8.33 -9.55
CA ARG A 310 16.97 -8.45 -8.33
C ARG A 310 16.09 -8.77 -7.14
N PHE A 311 16.57 -9.64 -6.27
CA PHE A 311 16.07 -9.82 -4.91
C PHE A 311 17.20 -9.52 -3.92
N ILE A 312 17.01 -8.50 -3.08
CA ILE A 312 18.07 -7.97 -2.21
C ILE A 312 17.48 -7.33 -0.95
N ARG A 313 18.31 -7.14 0.09
CA ARG A 313 17.94 -6.37 1.29
C ARG A 313 17.79 -4.89 1.01
N ARG A 314 16.96 -4.22 1.80
CA ARG A 314 16.60 -2.80 1.68
C ARG A 314 16.68 -2.09 3.03
N GLY A 315 17.18 -0.86 3.05
CA GLY A 315 16.97 0.05 4.18
C GLY A 315 15.53 0.59 4.22
N LEU A 316 15.14 1.20 5.34
CA LEU A 316 13.74 1.54 5.61
C LEU A 316 13.25 2.88 5.05
N GLY A 317 14.00 3.53 4.16
CA GLY A 317 13.69 4.87 3.67
C GLY A 317 12.43 4.95 2.79
N ALA A 318 11.86 6.16 2.69
CA ALA A 318 10.80 6.47 1.73
C ALA A 318 11.42 6.85 0.37
N TYR A 319 10.87 6.27 -0.70
CA TYR A 319 11.33 6.52 -2.06
C TYR A 319 10.14 6.41 -3.01
N GLY A 320 9.96 7.41 -3.87
CA GLY A 320 8.78 7.51 -4.72
C GLY A 320 8.60 6.39 -5.75
N TYR A 321 9.59 5.53 -5.98
CA TYR A 321 9.56 4.44 -6.96
C TYR A 321 9.50 3.04 -6.31
N PHE A 322 9.13 2.99 -5.03
CA PHE A 322 8.97 1.76 -4.27
C PHE A 322 7.64 1.71 -3.56
N SER A 323 7.08 0.52 -3.45
CA SER A 323 5.80 0.32 -2.80
C SER A 323 5.82 -0.88 -1.88
N GLY A 324 5.27 -0.70 -0.68
CA GLY A 324 4.66 -1.81 0.04
C GLY A 324 3.34 -2.19 -0.63
N GLY A 325 3.05 -3.49 -0.67
CA GLY A 325 1.76 -4.00 -1.11
C GLY A 325 0.79 -4.24 0.03
N LEU A 326 -0.49 -4.38 -0.31
CA LEU A 326 -1.53 -4.88 0.60
C LEU A 326 -2.14 -6.17 0.05
N LEU A 327 -2.66 -6.98 0.95
CA LEU A 327 -3.28 -8.26 0.65
C LEU A 327 -4.63 -8.38 1.35
N LEU A 328 -5.64 -8.88 0.63
CA LEU A 328 -6.90 -9.33 1.22
C LEU A 328 -7.10 -10.81 0.89
N LEU A 329 -7.45 -11.60 1.90
CA LEU A 329 -7.62 -13.06 1.78
C LEU A 329 -9.09 -13.45 1.71
N GLY A 330 -9.38 -14.55 1.02
CA GLY A 330 -10.68 -15.22 1.03
C GLY A 330 -10.64 -16.61 1.63
#